data_AF-A0A645DQB2-F1
#
_entry.id   AF-A0A645DQB2-F1
#
_cell.length_a   1.000
_cell.length_b   1.000
_cell.length_c   1.000
_cell.angle_alpha   90.00
_cell.angle_beta   90.00
_cell.angle_gamma   90.00
#
_symmetry.space_group_name_H-M   'P 1'
#
loop_
_entity.id
_entity.type
_entity.pdbx_description
1 polymer ?
#
loop_
_entity_poly.entity_id
_entity_poly.type
_entity_poly.pdbx_seq_one_letter_code
_entity_poly.pdbx_strand_id
1 'polypeptide(L)'
;MLNRDSLSNELIKIGKLYKGGNINDFALLAKIRTQADVALNGISTIEMRNSEWLKKLPDYIKAQSCFITVNIEHLAGENGLINGLKQAGYKVKAVE
;
A
#
# COMPACT_ATOMS: atom_id res chain seq x y z
N MET A 1 25.92 -4.08 10.93
CA MET A 1 26.35 -4.09 9.51
C MET A 1 25.41 -4.98 8.73
N LEU A 2 24.85 -4.49 7.62
CA LEU A 2 24.11 -5.32 6.68
C LEU A 2 25.11 -6.25 5.96
N ASN A 3 24.86 -7.56 5.96
CA ASN A 3 25.64 -8.53 5.18
C ASN A 3 24.75 -9.17 4.09
N ARG A 4 25.38 -9.81 3.10
CA ARG A 4 24.68 -10.42 1.95
C ARG A 4 23.57 -11.38 2.40
N ASP A 5 23.85 -12.26 3.36
CA ASP A 5 22.91 -13.31 3.78
C ASP A 5 21.69 -12.72 4.51
N SER A 6 21.90 -11.67 5.30
CA SER A 6 20.84 -10.92 5.97
C SER A 6 19.90 -10.25 4.94
N LEU A 7 20.47 -9.61 3.92
CA LEU A 7 19.70 -9.00 2.82
C LEU A 7 18.93 -10.05 2.01
N SER A 8 19.54 -11.20 1.72
CA SER A 8 18.89 -12.29 1.02
C SER A 8 17.70 -12.87 1.81
N ASN A 9 17.86 -13.09 3.10
CA ASN A 9 16.79 -13.57 3.97
C ASN A 9 15.63 -12.58 4.08
N GLU A 10 15.93 -11.28 4.13
CA GLU A 10 14.92 -10.22 4.14
C GLU A 10 14.14 -10.18 2.81
N LEU A 11 14.82 -10.25 1.66
CA LEU A 11 14.17 -10.30 0.36
C LEU A 11 13.27 -11.53 0.21
N ILE A 12 13.70 -12.69 0.71
CA ILE A 12 12.88 -13.91 0.74
C ILE A 12 11.62 -13.66 1.58
N LYS A 13 11.74 -13.02 2.74
CA LYS A 13 10.60 -12.69 3.61
C LYS A 13 9.63 -11.73 2.93
N ILE A 14 10.13 -10.66 2.33
CA ILE A 14 9.32 -9.68 1.57
C ILE A 14 8.60 -10.36 0.40
N GLY A 15 9.31 -11.21 -0.35
CA GLY A 15 8.72 -11.97 -1.46
C GLY A 15 7.61 -12.92 -1.01
N LYS A 16 7.76 -13.58 0.15
CA LYS A 16 6.70 -14.42 0.75
C LYS A 16 5.47 -13.60 1.12
N LEU A 17 5.66 -12.44 1.74
CA LEU A 17 4.56 -11.56 2.13
C LEU A 17 3.83 -10.99 0.91
N TYR A 18 4.58 -10.58 -0.12
CA TYR A 18 4.01 -10.10 -1.38
C TYR A 18 3.17 -11.17 -2.07
N LYS A 19 3.72 -12.38 -2.25
CA LYS A 19 3.00 -13.51 -2.86
C LYS A 19 1.80 -13.96 -2.04
N GLY A 20 1.88 -13.88 -0.71
CA GLY A 20 0.79 -14.23 0.19
C GLY A 20 -0.28 -13.14 0.34
N GLY A 21 -0.15 -11.98 -0.31
CA GLY A 21 -1.10 -10.88 -0.17
C GLY A 21 -1.12 -10.26 1.24
N ASN A 22 -0.09 -10.48 2.05
CA ASN A 22 0.03 -9.95 3.41
C ASN A 22 0.47 -8.48 3.37
N ILE A 23 -0.37 -7.63 2.78
CA ILE A 23 -0.05 -6.25 2.39
C ILE A 23 0.28 -5.33 3.58
N ASN A 24 -0.32 -5.57 4.75
CA ASN A 24 -0.04 -4.77 5.95
C ASN A 24 1.37 -5.05 6.48
N ASP A 25 1.78 -6.31 6.53
CA ASP A 25 3.12 -6.72 6.96
C ASP A 25 4.18 -6.27 5.95
N PHE A 26 3.86 -6.35 4.65
CA PHE A 26 4.72 -5.80 3.60
C PHE A 26 4.91 -4.29 3.77
N ALA A 27 3.82 -3.53 3.95
CA ALA A 27 3.88 -2.09 4.08
C ALA A 27 4.67 -1.65 5.32
N LEU A 28 4.56 -2.39 6.43
CA LEU A 28 5.36 -2.15 7.62
C LEU A 28 6.86 -2.35 7.37
N LEU A 29 7.25 -3.44 6.69
CA LEU A 29 8.66 -3.68 6.33
C LEU A 29 9.20 -2.65 5.34
N ALA A 30 8.40 -2.27 4.34
CA ALA A 30 8.76 -1.23 3.38
C ALA A 30 8.97 0.13 4.08
N LYS A 31 8.08 0.49 5.03
CA LYS A 31 8.22 1.71 5.85
C LYS A 31 9.48 1.68 6.72
N ILE A 32 9.83 0.55 7.34
CA ILE A 32 11.05 0.45 8.16
C ILE A 32 12.31 0.71 7.33
N ARG A 33 12.37 0.23 6.07
CA ARG A 33 13.48 0.56 5.16
C ARG A 33 13.51 2.03 4.74
N THR A 34 12.35 2.63 4.48
CA THR A 34 12.28 4.03 4.03
C THR A 34 12.36 5.03 5.17
N GLN A 35 12.15 4.64 6.44
CA GLN A 35 12.25 5.56 7.59
C GLN A 35 13.68 6.12 7.79
N ALA A 36 14.69 5.54 7.12
CA ALA A 36 15.99 6.17 6.92
C ALA A 36 15.94 7.44 6.03
N ASP A 37 14.97 7.55 5.11
CA ASP A 37 14.72 8.67 4.20
C ASP A 37 13.55 9.59 4.64
N VAL A 38 12.52 9.08 5.36
CA VAL A 38 11.25 9.81 5.62
C VAL A 38 11.29 10.77 6.83
N ALA A 39 12.38 10.81 7.61
CA ALA A 39 12.48 11.75 8.74
C ALA A 39 12.42 13.25 8.34
N LEU A 40 12.39 13.57 7.03
CA LEU A 40 12.47 14.93 6.51
C LEU A 40 11.14 15.62 6.16
N ASN A 41 9.99 14.94 6.02
CA ASN A 41 8.75 15.60 5.58
C ASN A 41 7.51 15.04 6.30
N GLY A 42 7.02 15.77 7.31
CA GLY A 42 5.79 15.45 8.05
C GLY A 42 4.58 15.32 7.12
N ILE A 43 3.78 14.27 7.35
CA ILE A 43 2.71 13.72 6.50
C ILE A 43 3.25 12.98 5.27
N SER A 44 3.00 11.67 5.22
CA SER A 44 3.41 10.86 4.07
C SER A 44 2.66 11.35 2.82
N THR A 45 3.40 11.64 1.74
CA THR A 45 2.83 12.00 0.44
C THR A 45 1.81 10.97 -0.06
N ILE A 46 1.92 9.73 0.41
CA ILE A 46 1.03 8.61 0.11
C ILE A 46 -0.38 8.82 0.67
N GLU A 47 -0.52 9.18 1.95
CA GLU A 47 -1.84 9.33 2.59
C GLU A 47 -2.59 10.54 2.02
N MET A 48 -1.88 11.64 1.75
CA MET A 48 -2.44 12.80 1.09
C MET A 48 -2.95 12.44 -0.32
N ARG A 49 -2.15 11.71 -1.10
CA ARG A 49 -2.55 11.22 -2.43
C ARG A 49 -3.75 10.27 -2.33
N ASN A 50 -3.76 9.35 -1.39
CA ASN A 50 -4.90 8.44 -1.16
C ASN A 50 -6.18 9.22 -0.87
N SER A 51 -6.13 10.22 0.00
CA SER A 51 -7.27 11.07 0.33
C SER A 51 -7.79 11.81 -0.91
N GLU A 52 -6.90 12.41 -1.71
CA GLU A 52 -7.29 13.10 -2.95
C GLU A 52 -7.85 12.14 -4.01
N TRP A 53 -7.31 10.92 -4.10
CA TRP A 53 -7.80 9.90 -5.03
C TRP A 53 -9.18 9.39 -4.63
N LEU A 54 -9.43 9.15 -3.34
CA LEU A 54 -10.72 8.67 -2.85
C LEU A 54 -11.86 9.66 -3.08
N LYS A 55 -11.56 10.96 -3.25
CA LYS A 55 -12.55 11.97 -3.67
C LYS A 55 -12.97 11.83 -5.15
N LYS A 56 -12.12 11.26 -6.00
CA LYS A 56 -12.29 11.22 -7.46
C LYS A 56 -12.65 9.84 -8.01
N LEU A 57 -12.04 8.80 -7.44
CA LEU A 57 -12.23 7.41 -7.86
C LEU A 57 -13.70 6.96 -7.90
N PRO A 58 -14.57 7.33 -6.94
CA PRO A 58 -15.96 6.92 -6.97
C PRO A 58 -16.70 7.30 -8.25
N ASP A 59 -16.42 8.48 -8.80
CA ASP A 59 -17.10 8.95 -10.01
C ASP A 59 -16.67 8.14 -11.24
N TYR A 60 -15.37 7.84 -11.35
CA TYR A 60 -14.85 6.99 -12.42
C TYR A 60 -15.38 5.55 -12.33
N ILE A 61 -15.39 4.97 -11.13
CA ILE A 61 -15.85 3.59 -10.87
C ILE A 61 -17.35 3.43 -11.15
N LYS A 62 -18.16 4.45 -10.83
CA LYS A 62 -19.60 4.45 -11.14
C LYS A 62 -19.88 4.61 -12.63
N ALA A 63 -19.07 5.41 -13.32
CA ALA A 63 -19.24 5.66 -14.75
C ALA A 63 -18.91 4.43 -15.60
N GLN A 64 -17.87 3.68 -15.24
CA GLN A 64 -17.44 2.49 -15.99
C GLN A 64 -16.56 1.56 -15.15
N SER A 65 -16.37 0.33 -15.65
CA SER A 65 -15.37 -0.58 -15.06
C SER A 65 -13.97 0.00 -15.22
N CYS A 66 -13.23 0.14 -14.11
CA CYS A 66 -11.87 0.68 -14.10
C CYS A 66 -10.84 -0.38 -13.71
N PHE A 67 -9.71 -0.40 -14.41
CA PHE A 67 -8.50 -1.09 -13.98
C PHE A 67 -7.53 -0.07 -13.37
N ILE A 68 -7.32 -0.16 -12.06
CA ILE A 68 -6.52 0.82 -11.30
C ILE A 68 -5.27 0.12 -10.78
N THR A 69 -4.10 0.57 -11.25
CA THR A 69 -2.80 0.05 -10.82
C THR A 69 -2.13 1.03 -9.88
N VAL A 70 -1.73 0.55 -8.70
CA VAL A 70 -0.99 1.35 -7.71
C VAL A 70 0.10 0.48 -7.08
N ASN A 71 1.12 1.12 -6.52
CA ASN A 71 2.08 0.41 -5.68
C ASN A 71 1.43 -0.01 -4.35
N ILE A 72 2.01 -1.02 -3.70
CA ILE A 72 1.47 -1.65 -2.50
C ILE A 72 1.39 -0.72 -1.28
N GLU A 73 2.26 0.29 -1.19
CA GLU A 73 2.21 1.30 -0.13
C GLU A 73 0.91 2.10 -0.11
N HIS A 74 0.18 2.16 -1.22
CA HIS A 74 -1.11 2.83 -1.30
C HIS A 74 -2.27 1.97 -0.76
N LEU A 75 -2.11 0.65 -0.70
CA LEU A 75 -3.22 -0.27 -0.44
C LEU A 75 -3.47 -0.50 1.05
N ALA A 76 -2.40 -0.61 1.82
CA ALA A 76 -2.40 -1.09 3.20
C ALA A 76 -2.66 0.01 4.25
N GLY A 77 -3.00 -0.41 5.47
CA GLY A 77 -3.18 0.48 6.62
C GLY A 77 -4.53 1.21 6.66
N GLU A 78 -4.79 1.92 7.74
CA GLU A 78 -6.05 2.64 7.99
C GLU A 78 -6.39 3.64 6.90
N ASN A 79 -5.40 4.42 6.47
CA ASN A 79 -5.50 5.41 5.39
C ASN A 79 -5.21 4.83 3.98
N GLY A 80 -5.15 3.51 3.86
CA GLY A 80 -4.95 2.81 2.59
C GLY A 80 -6.20 2.83 1.71
N LEU A 81 -6.01 2.75 0.38
CA LEU A 81 -7.11 2.77 -0.59
C LEU A 81 -8.13 1.65 -0.36
N ILE A 82 -7.70 0.46 0.10
CA ILE A 82 -8.63 -0.65 0.37
C ILE A 82 -9.62 -0.26 1.48
N ASN A 83 -9.12 0.33 2.57
CA ASN A 83 -9.96 0.74 3.68
C ASN A 83 -10.79 1.98 3.31
N GLY A 84 -10.20 2.95 2.63
CA GLY A 84 -10.93 4.13 2.14
C GLY A 84 -12.09 3.77 1.21
N LEU A 85 -11.90 2.83 0.28
CA LEU A 85 -12.98 2.35 -0.59
C LEU A 85 -14.07 1.62 0.22
N LYS A 86 -13.70 0.78 1.20
CA LYS A 86 -14.69 0.15 2.10
C LYS A 86 -15.51 1.18 2.87
N GLN A 87 -14.86 2.22 3.41
CA GLN A 87 -15.52 3.32 4.13
C GLN A 87 -16.44 4.13 3.20
N ALA A 88 -16.09 4.28 1.92
CA ALA A 88 -16.93 4.89 0.90
C ALA A 88 -18.10 3.98 0.44
N GLY A 89 -18.32 2.83 1.09
CA GLY A 89 -19.44 1.93 0.83
C GLY A 89 -19.18 0.85 -0.21
N TYR A 90 -17.96 0.70 -0.71
CA TYR A 90 -17.63 -0.33 -1.69
C TYR A 90 -17.36 -1.69 -1.04
N LYS A 91 -17.84 -2.75 -1.67
CA LYS A 91 -17.42 -4.13 -1.34
C LYS A 91 -16.10 -4.43 -2.04
N VAL A 92 -15.01 -4.39 -1.28
CA VAL A 92 -13.67 -4.74 -1.76
C VAL A 92 -13.35 -6.18 -1.40
N LYS A 93 -13.00 -7.02 -2.39
CA LYS A 93 -12.56 -8.40 -2.22
C LYS A 93 -11.23 -8.61 -2.94
N ALA A 94 -10.36 -9.43 -2.36
CA ALA A 94 -9.21 -9.96 -3.10
C ALA A 94 -9.72 -10.88 -4.22
N VAL A 95 -8.98 -10.92 -5.32
CA VAL A 95 -9.22 -11.81 -6.46
C VAL A 95 -7.96 -12.63 -6.70
N GLU A 96 -8.14 -13.89 -7.09
CA GLU A 96 -7.07 -14.85 -7.39
C GLU A 96 -6.71 -14.85 -8.87
#